data_AF-A0A965G146-F1
#
_entry.id   AF-A0A965G146-F1
#
_cell.length_a   1.000
_cell.length_b   1.000
_cell.length_c   1.000
_cell.angle_alpha   90.00
_cell.angle_beta   90.00
_cell.angle_gamma   90.00
#
_symmetry.space_group_name_H-M   'P 1'
#
loop_
_entity.id
_entity.type
_entity.pdbx_description
1 polymer ?
#
loop_
_entity_poly.entity_id
_entity_poly.type
_entity_poly.pdbx_seq_one_letter_code
_entity_poly.pdbx_strand_id
1 'polypeptide(L)'
;MEKQHNRGQDGAGIGCVKIGAENGEAFLFRDREIGAQGLTQIFTRQIKTYADKVREATIVPEFPETVKRHFDFGGELLLGHLRYGTSGTFDSVSCHPYARKSIWPTRNLLVAGNFNLTNTTELNHSLTERGAHVIYSTDTQSILEEIGFWLDEEHDRLFKAFKDQGLEGTAVQAEISKHLDVGNVLRKAAKNWDGGYAIAGLIGNGDSFVVRDPNGIRPCWYVRTDDLIAVASERV
;
A
#
# COMPACT_ATOMS: atom_id res chain seq x y z
N MET A 1 14.92 4.86 -1.55
CA MET A 1 15.05 4.36 -0.16
C MET A 1 16.43 4.60 0.42
N GLU A 2 17.52 4.25 -0.27
CA GLU A 2 18.91 4.46 0.21
C GLU A 2 19.18 5.90 0.71
N LYS A 3 18.75 6.92 -0.04
CA LYS A 3 18.88 8.33 0.37
C LYS A 3 18.18 8.70 1.69
N GLN A 4 17.30 7.84 2.20
CA GLN A 4 16.58 8.03 3.46
C GLN A 4 17.00 7.01 4.52
N HIS A 5 18.09 6.27 4.33
CA HIS A 5 18.56 5.23 5.25
C HIS A 5 18.76 5.73 6.69
N ASN A 6 19.11 7.00 6.86
CA ASN A 6 19.22 7.67 8.16
C ASN A 6 17.87 7.82 8.91
N ARG A 7 16.73 7.58 8.26
CA ARG A 7 15.40 7.69 8.87
C ARG A 7 14.87 6.41 9.51
N GLY A 8 15.58 5.28 9.38
CA GLY A 8 15.12 4.01 9.95
C GLY A 8 16.13 2.88 9.74
N GLN A 9 16.50 2.23 10.83
CA GLN A 9 17.49 1.15 10.87
C GLN A 9 16.96 -0.12 11.55
N ASP A 10 15.68 -0.16 11.94
CA ASP A 10 15.10 -1.32 12.63
C ASP A 10 14.49 -2.33 11.66
N GLY A 11 14.37 -1.95 10.40
CA GLY A 11 13.90 -2.79 9.31
C GLY A 11 13.50 -1.97 8.09
N ALA A 12 13.18 -2.67 7.02
CA ALA A 12 12.74 -2.09 5.78
C ALA A 12 11.65 -2.94 5.15
N GLY A 13 10.91 -2.36 4.22
CA GLY A 13 10.06 -3.13 3.34
C GLY A 13 9.68 -2.38 2.08
N ILE A 14 9.31 -3.17 1.09
CA ILE A 14 8.90 -2.73 -0.23
C ILE A 14 7.56 -3.37 -0.59
N GLY A 15 6.79 -2.67 -1.40
CA GLY A 15 5.51 -3.09 -1.95
C GLY A 15 5.44 -2.73 -3.42
N CYS A 16 4.74 -3.57 -4.18
CA CYS A 16 4.53 -3.37 -5.61
C CYS A 16 3.09 -3.74 -5.97
N VAL A 17 2.45 -2.92 -6.80
CA VAL A 17 1.18 -3.25 -7.48
C VAL A 17 1.37 -3.17 -8.99
N LYS A 18 0.95 -4.23 -9.70
CA LYS A 18 0.92 -4.30 -11.17
C LYS A 18 -0.45 -3.88 -11.68
N ILE A 19 -0.50 -2.91 -12.58
CA ILE A 19 -1.73 -2.46 -13.22
C ILE A 19 -2.09 -3.43 -14.35
N GLY A 20 -3.38 -3.76 -14.48
CA GLY A 20 -3.86 -4.56 -15.62
C GLY A 20 -3.38 -6.00 -15.64
N ALA A 21 -3.09 -6.58 -14.47
CA ALA A 21 -2.87 -8.02 -14.34
C ALA A 21 -4.13 -8.79 -14.75
N GLU A 22 -3.95 -9.92 -15.45
CA GLU A 22 -5.06 -10.75 -15.91
C GLU A 22 -5.61 -11.64 -14.79
N ASN A 23 -6.82 -12.17 -14.98
CA ASN A 23 -7.40 -13.10 -14.02
C ASN A 23 -6.50 -14.34 -13.84
N GLY A 24 -6.11 -14.62 -12.60
CA GLY A 24 -5.18 -15.70 -12.27
C GLY A 24 -3.75 -15.23 -12.04
N GLU A 25 -3.40 -14.00 -12.42
CA GLU A 25 -2.09 -13.41 -12.15
C GLU A 25 -2.07 -12.73 -10.77
N ALA A 26 -0.94 -12.84 -10.08
CA ALA A 26 -0.68 -12.04 -8.88
C ALA A 26 -0.36 -10.60 -9.27
N PHE A 27 -0.96 -9.64 -8.57
CA PHE A 27 -0.77 -8.21 -8.85
C PHE A 27 -0.24 -7.41 -7.65
N LEU A 28 -0.27 -7.95 -6.43
CA LEU A 28 0.15 -7.24 -5.22
C LEU A 28 1.24 -8.04 -4.50
N PHE A 29 2.40 -7.42 -4.38
CA PHE A 29 3.64 -8.02 -3.86
C PHE A 29 4.20 -7.19 -2.71
N ARG A 30 4.87 -7.86 -1.77
CA ARG A 30 5.49 -7.26 -0.60
C ARG A 30 6.69 -8.08 -0.17
N ASP A 31 7.76 -7.38 0.20
CA ASP A 31 8.92 -7.98 0.87
C ASP A 31 9.33 -7.10 2.06
N ARG A 32 9.70 -7.73 3.18
CA ARG A 32 10.01 -7.06 4.45
C ARG A 32 11.15 -7.78 5.14
N GLU A 33 12.02 -7.01 5.77
CA GLU A 33 13.20 -7.52 6.45
C GLU A 33 13.52 -6.67 7.68
N ILE A 34 13.92 -7.33 8.76
CA ILE A 34 14.23 -6.66 10.03
C ILE A 34 15.71 -6.31 10.15
N GLY A 35 15.99 -5.38 11.06
CA GLY A 35 17.33 -4.99 11.46
C GLY A 35 18.02 -4.01 10.51
N ALA A 36 19.21 -3.58 10.93
CA ALA A 36 19.98 -2.51 10.27
C ALA A 36 20.31 -2.78 8.80
N GLN A 37 20.40 -4.05 8.42
CA GLN A 37 20.69 -4.48 7.05
C GLN A 37 19.44 -4.83 6.25
N GLY A 38 18.23 -4.62 6.78
CA GLY A 38 16.99 -5.04 6.13
C GLY A 38 16.83 -4.47 4.72
N LEU A 39 17.20 -3.20 4.53
CA LEU A 39 17.20 -2.56 3.21
C LEU A 39 18.13 -3.30 2.23
N THR A 40 19.39 -3.49 2.62
CA THR A 40 20.41 -4.15 1.80
C THR A 40 20.01 -5.58 1.47
N GLN A 41 19.47 -6.32 2.44
CA GLN A 41 19.04 -7.71 2.26
C GLN A 41 17.88 -7.84 1.28
N ILE A 42 16.86 -6.98 1.39
CA ILE A 42 15.75 -6.92 0.42
C ILE A 42 16.30 -6.68 -0.98
N PHE A 43 17.07 -5.62 -1.20
CA PHE A 43 17.54 -5.28 -2.54
C PHE A 43 18.52 -6.34 -3.08
N THR A 44 19.37 -6.93 -2.25
CA THR A 44 20.24 -8.05 -2.65
C THR A 44 19.43 -9.24 -3.15
N ARG A 45 18.39 -9.64 -2.42
CA ARG A 45 17.48 -10.72 -2.79
C ARG A 45 16.74 -10.41 -4.10
N GLN A 46 16.19 -9.20 -4.23
CA GLN A 46 15.44 -8.82 -5.42
C GLN A 46 16.30 -8.67 -6.67
N ILE A 47 17.48 -8.07 -6.55
CA ILE A 47 18.45 -7.96 -7.65
C ILE A 47 18.93 -9.33 -8.10
N LYS A 48 19.20 -10.24 -7.15
CA LYS A 48 19.56 -11.63 -7.48
C LYS A 48 18.44 -12.33 -8.26
N THR A 49 17.20 -12.28 -7.77
CA THR A 49 16.04 -12.87 -8.47
C THR A 49 15.87 -12.31 -9.88
N TYR A 50 16.02 -11.00 -10.06
CA TYR A 50 15.95 -10.37 -11.38
C TYR A 50 17.09 -10.84 -12.29
N ALA A 51 18.33 -10.81 -11.81
CA ALA A 51 19.51 -11.21 -12.58
C ALA A 51 19.45 -12.69 -12.98
N ASP A 52 18.97 -13.57 -12.11
CA ASP A 52 18.77 -14.99 -12.40
C ASP A 52 17.78 -15.16 -13.57
N LYS A 53 16.64 -14.46 -13.54
CA LYS A 53 15.64 -14.48 -14.62
C LYS A 53 16.12 -13.87 -15.94
N VAL A 54 17.03 -12.89 -15.91
CA VAL A 54 17.69 -12.36 -17.11
C VAL A 54 18.65 -13.38 -17.70
N ARG A 55 19.47 -14.06 -16.87
CA ARG A 55 20.38 -15.11 -17.35
C ARG A 55 19.65 -16.30 -17.96
N GLU A 56 18.46 -16.61 -17.46
CA GLU A 56 17.57 -17.64 -17.99
C GLU A 56 16.82 -17.21 -19.26
N ALA A 57 16.99 -15.96 -19.72
CA ALA A 57 16.25 -15.35 -20.83
C ALA A 57 14.72 -15.28 -20.63
N THR A 58 14.23 -15.48 -19.40
CA THR A 58 12.82 -15.29 -19.01
C THR A 58 12.46 -13.80 -18.96
N ILE A 59 13.40 -12.97 -18.51
CA ILE A 59 13.32 -11.50 -18.61
C ILE A 59 14.28 -11.03 -19.69
N VAL A 60 13.76 -10.24 -20.62
CA VAL A 60 14.55 -9.52 -21.62
C VAL A 60 14.36 -8.03 -21.34
N PRO A 61 15.36 -7.33 -20.75
CA PRO A 61 15.22 -5.98 -20.22
C PRO A 61 14.67 -4.94 -21.23
N GLU A 62 14.98 -5.12 -22.51
CA GLU A 62 14.51 -4.27 -23.61
C GLU A 62 13.00 -4.39 -23.86
N PHE A 63 12.35 -5.42 -23.32
CA PHE A 63 10.91 -5.67 -23.39
C PHE A 63 10.28 -5.60 -21.99
N PRO A 64 9.79 -4.43 -21.55
CA PRO A 64 9.26 -4.21 -20.20
C PRO A 64 8.16 -5.19 -19.78
N GLU A 65 7.33 -5.65 -20.71
CA GLU A 65 6.29 -6.64 -20.44
C GLU A 65 6.86 -7.96 -19.89
N THR A 66 8.07 -8.35 -20.32
CA THR A 66 8.73 -9.55 -19.77
C THR A 66 9.15 -9.34 -18.32
N VAL A 67 9.59 -8.12 -17.96
CA VAL A 67 9.88 -7.74 -16.57
C VAL A 67 8.60 -7.79 -15.75
N LYS A 68 7.52 -7.15 -16.23
CA LYS A 68 6.24 -7.10 -15.54
C LYS A 68 5.64 -8.48 -15.28
N ARG A 69 5.66 -9.37 -16.27
CA ARG A 69 5.11 -10.73 -16.12
C ARG A 69 5.95 -11.59 -15.19
N HIS A 70 7.28 -11.50 -15.30
CA HIS A 70 8.17 -12.46 -14.65
C HIS A 70 8.86 -11.92 -13.40
N PHE A 71 8.70 -10.66 -13.02
CA PHE A 71 9.30 -10.11 -11.79
C PHE A 71 8.22 -9.49 -10.90
N ASP A 72 8.17 -9.92 -9.64
CA ASP A 72 7.16 -9.48 -8.66
C ASP A 72 7.19 -7.95 -8.45
N PHE A 73 8.38 -7.36 -8.44
CA PHE A 73 8.58 -5.91 -8.29
C PHE A 73 8.73 -5.17 -9.62
N GLY A 74 8.33 -5.79 -10.74
CA GLY A 74 8.28 -5.19 -12.08
C GLY A 74 6.96 -4.46 -12.38
N GLY A 75 6.30 -3.89 -11.37
CA GLY A 75 5.03 -3.16 -11.53
C GLY A 75 5.20 -1.65 -11.56
N GLU A 76 4.10 -0.96 -11.79
CA GLU A 76 4.04 0.49 -11.98
C GLU A 76 3.92 1.26 -10.66
N LEU A 77 3.24 0.68 -9.67
CA LEU A 77 3.05 1.28 -8.35
C LEU A 77 4.06 0.70 -7.39
N LEU A 78 4.96 1.53 -6.87
CA LEU A 78 6.02 1.12 -5.95
C LEU A 78 5.92 1.87 -4.62
N LEU A 79 6.04 1.14 -3.52
CA LEU A 79 6.01 1.69 -2.16
C LEU A 79 7.21 1.17 -1.37
N GLY A 80 7.87 2.04 -0.62
CA GLY A 80 9.02 1.68 0.20
C GLY A 80 8.94 2.34 1.57
N HIS A 81 9.41 1.64 2.60
CA HIS A 81 9.46 2.15 3.96
C HIS A 81 10.70 1.69 4.71
N LEU A 82 11.25 2.59 5.51
CA LEU A 82 12.32 2.32 6.47
C LEU A 82 11.75 2.51 7.86
N ARG A 83 11.84 1.49 8.71
CA ARG A 83 11.27 1.50 10.04
C ARG A 83 12.28 2.06 11.05
N TYR A 84 11.81 3.01 11.84
CA TYR A 84 12.43 3.41 13.10
C TYR A 84 11.45 3.08 14.20
N GLY A 85 11.72 2.01 14.96
CA GLY A 85 10.88 1.52 16.03
C GLY A 85 11.04 2.39 17.27
N THR A 86 10.02 3.15 17.63
CA THR A 86 9.99 3.94 18.87
C THR A 86 9.42 3.14 20.06
N SER A 87 8.66 2.08 19.79
CA SER A 87 8.04 1.17 20.77
C SER A 87 7.45 -0.08 20.07
N GLY A 88 7.17 -1.15 20.82
CA GLY A 88 6.57 -2.40 20.31
C GLY A 88 7.56 -3.55 20.10
N THR A 89 7.07 -4.70 19.63
CA THR A 89 7.90 -5.88 19.30
C THR A 89 8.70 -5.64 18.01
N PHE A 90 9.95 -6.09 18.01
CA PHE A 90 10.86 -6.02 16.86
C PHE A 90 10.73 -7.29 16.02
N ASP A 91 9.61 -7.43 15.32
CA ASP A 91 9.39 -8.53 14.37
C ASP A 91 9.21 -8.00 12.94
N SER A 92 9.33 -8.89 11.94
CA SER A 92 9.13 -8.52 10.54
C SER A 92 7.68 -8.12 10.25
N VAL A 93 6.75 -8.51 11.11
CA VAL A 93 5.32 -8.18 11.00
C VAL A 93 5.09 -6.68 11.24
N SER A 94 5.91 -6.06 12.08
CA SER A 94 5.91 -4.62 12.37
C SER A 94 6.51 -3.75 11.26
N CYS A 95 7.19 -4.34 10.27
CA CYS A 95 7.70 -3.59 9.11
C CYS A 95 6.56 -3.26 8.13
N HIS A 96 6.61 -2.06 7.57
CA HIS A 96 5.72 -1.66 6.48
C HIS A 96 6.27 -2.15 5.13
N PRO A 97 5.46 -2.23 4.07
CA PRO A 97 4.01 -1.95 4.03
C PRO A 97 3.17 -3.00 4.75
N TYR A 98 2.08 -2.58 5.39
CA TYR A 98 1.00 -3.47 5.81
C TYR A 98 0.13 -3.81 4.59
N ALA A 99 -0.56 -4.96 4.62
CA ALA A 99 -1.27 -5.46 3.46
C ALA A 99 -2.60 -6.10 3.86
N ARG A 100 -3.65 -5.74 3.14
CA ARG A 100 -4.96 -6.38 3.14
C ARG A 100 -5.21 -6.96 1.76
N LYS A 101 -5.56 -8.25 1.68
CA LYS A 101 -5.78 -8.95 0.41
C LYS A 101 -7.24 -9.34 0.24
N SER A 102 -7.70 -9.33 -1.00
CA SER A 102 -9.05 -9.72 -1.40
C SER A 102 -9.03 -10.30 -2.81
N ILE A 103 -10.06 -11.06 -3.18
CA ILE A 103 -10.29 -11.45 -4.58
C ILE A 103 -10.68 -10.25 -5.45
N TRP A 104 -11.15 -9.16 -4.84
CA TRP A 104 -11.51 -7.92 -5.53
C TRP A 104 -10.32 -6.96 -5.52
N PRO A 105 -9.73 -6.59 -6.68
CA PRO A 105 -8.57 -5.70 -6.71
C PRO A 105 -8.78 -4.37 -5.97
N THR A 106 -9.97 -3.78 -6.06
CA THR A 106 -10.34 -2.51 -5.38
C THR A 106 -10.44 -2.63 -3.85
N ARG A 107 -10.41 -3.84 -3.28
CA ARG A 107 -10.39 -4.11 -1.83
C ARG A 107 -9.01 -4.53 -1.32
N ASN A 108 -8.04 -4.66 -2.23
CA ASN A 108 -6.66 -4.90 -1.86
C ASN A 108 -5.99 -3.58 -1.51
N LEU A 109 -5.22 -3.56 -0.44
CA LEU A 109 -4.61 -2.34 0.07
C LEU A 109 -3.21 -2.63 0.63
N LEU A 110 -2.22 -1.88 0.18
CA LEU A 110 -0.93 -1.71 0.84
C LEU A 110 -0.91 -0.35 1.54
N VAL A 111 -0.42 -0.29 2.78
CA VAL A 111 -0.24 0.97 3.52
C VAL A 111 1.15 1.03 4.12
N ALA A 112 1.82 2.17 3.97
CA ALA A 112 3.01 2.51 4.71
C ALA A 112 2.98 3.99 5.07
N GLY A 113 3.58 4.37 6.19
CA GLY A 113 3.69 5.78 6.52
C GLY A 113 4.53 6.04 7.74
N ASN A 114 4.86 7.31 7.92
CA ASN A 114 5.45 7.85 9.14
C ASN A 114 4.34 8.51 9.93
N PHE A 115 3.89 7.88 11.01
CA PHE A 115 2.81 8.43 11.81
C PHE A 115 2.91 8.04 13.28
N ASN A 116 2.19 8.80 14.10
CA ASN A 116 1.88 8.47 15.47
C ASN A 116 0.46 8.99 15.73
N LEU A 117 -0.50 8.08 15.85
CA LEU A 117 -1.87 8.42 16.22
C LEU A 117 -2.03 8.49 17.74
N THR A 118 -2.76 9.48 18.22
CA THR A 118 -2.99 9.74 19.66
C THR A 118 -4.27 9.10 20.17
N ASN A 119 -5.17 8.69 19.28
CA ASN A 119 -6.50 8.18 19.62
C ASN A 119 -6.79 6.77 19.02
N THR A 120 -5.77 5.91 18.97
CA THR A 120 -5.86 4.56 18.41
C THR A 120 -6.92 3.70 19.11
N THR A 121 -7.11 3.86 20.41
CA THR A 121 -8.11 3.12 21.19
C THR A 121 -9.53 3.44 20.74
N GLU A 122 -9.81 4.74 20.54
CA GLU A 122 -11.10 5.26 20.09
C GLU A 122 -11.41 4.81 18.66
N LEU A 123 -10.40 4.81 17.78
CA LEU A 123 -10.54 4.30 16.40
C LEU A 123 -10.91 2.82 16.38
N ASN A 124 -10.23 1.99 17.17
CA ASN A 124 -10.55 0.56 17.27
C ASN A 124 -11.94 0.31 17.88
N HIS A 125 -12.34 1.11 18.87
CA HIS A 125 -13.68 1.05 19.43
C HIS A 125 -14.74 1.38 18.37
N SER A 126 -14.52 2.43 17.57
CA SER A 126 -15.44 2.83 16.51
C SER A 126 -15.63 1.73 15.44
N LEU A 127 -14.57 1.02 15.08
CA LEU A 127 -14.67 -0.13 14.17
C LEU A 127 -15.47 -1.29 14.82
N THR A 128 -15.28 -1.52 16.12
CA THR A 128 -16.03 -2.53 16.87
C THR A 128 -17.52 -2.19 16.93
N GLU A 129 -17.88 -0.92 17.16
CA GLU A 129 -19.27 -0.44 17.14
C GLU A 129 -19.94 -0.59 15.76
N ARG A 130 -19.15 -0.55 14.68
CA ARG A 130 -19.62 -0.85 13.32
C ARG A 130 -19.80 -2.37 13.07
N GLY A 131 -19.51 -3.21 14.05
CA GLY A 131 -19.63 -4.67 13.96
C GLY A 131 -18.38 -5.39 13.47
N ALA A 132 -17.24 -4.71 13.32
CA ALA A 132 -15.99 -5.35 12.93
C ALA A 132 -15.35 -6.11 14.11
N HIS A 133 -14.74 -7.26 13.82
CA HIS A 133 -13.89 -7.95 14.80
C HIS A 133 -12.46 -7.42 14.69
N VAL A 134 -12.13 -6.40 15.48
CA VAL A 134 -10.83 -5.73 15.42
C VAL A 134 -9.79 -6.50 16.22
N ILE A 135 -8.68 -6.87 15.58
CA ILE A 135 -7.49 -7.34 16.28
C ILE A 135 -6.72 -6.10 16.76
N TYR A 136 -6.91 -5.74 18.03
CA TYR A 136 -6.17 -4.64 18.66
C TYR A 136 -4.67 -4.88 18.53
N SER A 137 -3.99 -4.01 17.79
CA SER A 137 -2.56 -4.09 17.57
C SER A 137 -1.95 -2.70 17.41
N THR A 138 -1.07 -2.51 16.43
CA THR A 138 -0.40 -1.24 16.13
C THR A 138 -1.37 -0.21 15.55
N ASP A 139 -1.08 1.07 15.76
CA ASP A 139 -1.74 2.20 15.08
C ASP A 139 -1.82 2.02 13.55
N THR A 140 -0.80 1.41 12.97
CA THR A 140 -0.74 1.07 11.54
C THR A 140 -1.83 0.10 11.13
N GLN A 141 -2.12 -0.91 11.95
CA GLN A 141 -3.21 -1.83 11.70
C GLN A 141 -4.55 -1.11 11.79
N SER A 142 -4.74 -0.25 12.80
CA SER A 142 -5.97 0.54 12.94
C SER A 142 -6.25 1.40 11.72
N ILE A 143 -5.22 2.05 11.16
CA ILE A 143 -5.34 2.80 9.90
C ILE A 143 -5.67 1.87 8.72
N LEU A 144 -4.97 0.73 8.59
CA LEU A 144 -5.21 -0.22 7.51
C LEU A 144 -6.66 -0.71 7.53
N GLU A 145 -7.19 -1.05 8.70
CA GLU A 145 -8.57 -1.53 8.86
C GLU A 145 -9.59 -0.41 8.64
N GLU A 146 -9.33 0.81 9.11
CA GLU A 146 -10.24 1.94 8.88
C GLU A 146 -10.34 2.28 7.39
N ILE A 147 -9.21 2.37 6.67
CA ILE A 147 -9.22 2.57 5.21
C ILE A 147 -9.88 1.37 4.53
N GLY A 148 -9.54 0.15 4.94
CA GLY A 148 -10.09 -1.10 4.41
C GLY A 148 -11.61 -1.20 4.54
N PHE A 149 -12.16 -0.78 5.68
CA PHE A 149 -13.60 -0.71 5.92
C PHE A 149 -14.29 0.23 4.93
N TRP A 150 -13.76 1.45 4.75
CA TRP A 150 -14.36 2.40 3.82
C TRP A 150 -14.17 2.04 2.34
N LEU A 151 -13.09 1.34 2.00
CA LEU A 151 -12.91 0.74 0.67
C LEU A 151 -13.96 -0.33 0.39
N ASP A 152 -14.27 -1.18 1.38
CA ASP A 152 -15.28 -2.22 1.24
C ASP A 152 -16.67 -1.61 1.05
N GLU A 153 -17.04 -0.63 1.88
CA GLU A 153 -18.31 0.11 1.78
C GLU A 153 -18.49 0.77 0.41
N GLU A 154 -17.44 1.45 -0.09
CA GLU A 154 -17.51 2.11 -1.40
C GLU A 154 -17.57 1.07 -2.54
N HIS A 155 -16.84 -0.03 -2.42
CA HIS A 155 -16.95 -1.14 -3.35
C HIS A 155 -18.37 -1.72 -3.36
N ASP A 156 -18.95 -2.04 -2.19
CA ASP A 156 -20.29 -2.64 -2.11
C ASP A 156 -21.36 -1.71 -2.68
N ARG A 157 -21.25 -0.41 -2.41
CA ARG A 157 -22.11 0.62 -3.00
C ARG A 157 -22.07 0.58 -4.52
N LEU A 158 -20.86 0.56 -5.12
CA LEU A 158 -20.67 0.52 -6.56
C LEU A 158 -21.11 -0.81 -7.16
N PHE A 159 -20.74 -1.94 -6.53
CA PHE A 159 -21.12 -3.28 -6.95
C PHE A 159 -22.63 -3.41 -7.06
N LYS A 160 -23.36 -3.02 -6.00
CA LYS A 160 -24.83 -3.01 -6.02
C LYS A 160 -25.37 -2.12 -7.14
N ALA A 161 -24.89 -0.88 -7.24
CA ALA A 161 -25.36 0.07 -8.24
C ALA A 161 -25.18 -0.44 -9.68
N PHE A 162 -24.07 -1.12 -9.99
CA PHE A 162 -23.82 -1.67 -11.32
C PHE A 162 -24.55 -3.00 -11.57
N LYS A 163 -24.72 -3.85 -10.55
CA LYS A 163 -25.58 -5.03 -10.65
C LYS A 163 -27.04 -4.65 -10.91
N ASP A 164 -27.54 -3.60 -10.26
CA ASP A 164 -28.91 -3.07 -10.46
C ASP A 164 -29.11 -2.50 -11.89
N GLN A 165 -28.02 -2.09 -12.56
CA GLN A 165 -28.02 -1.68 -13.97
C GLN A 165 -27.90 -2.87 -14.95
N GLY A 166 -27.81 -4.11 -14.44
CA GLY A 166 -27.71 -5.31 -15.25
C GLY A 166 -26.29 -5.68 -15.70
N LEU A 167 -25.25 -5.04 -15.16
CA LEU A 167 -23.87 -5.45 -15.45
C LEU A 167 -23.56 -6.79 -14.78
N GLU A 168 -22.72 -7.59 -15.43
CA GLU A 168 -22.31 -8.91 -14.94
C GLU A 168 -20.81 -9.19 -15.15
N GLY A 169 -20.30 -10.15 -14.39
CA GLY A 169 -18.92 -10.64 -14.52
C GLY A 169 -17.87 -9.54 -14.42
N THR A 170 -16.88 -9.59 -15.31
CA THR A 170 -15.73 -8.67 -15.34
C THR A 170 -16.11 -7.23 -15.69
N ALA A 171 -17.27 -7.00 -16.32
CA ALA A 171 -17.76 -5.65 -16.61
C ALA A 171 -18.06 -4.87 -15.32
N VAL A 172 -18.61 -5.54 -14.29
CA VAL A 172 -18.84 -4.93 -12.97
C VAL A 172 -17.51 -4.49 -12.35
N GLN A 173 -16.50 -5.37 -12.36
CA GLN A 173 -15.18 -5.06 -11.81
C GLN A 173 -14.53 -3.85 -12.51
N ALA A 174 -14.61 -3.80 -13.84
CA ALA A 174 -14.07 -2.69 -14.62
C ALA A 174 -14.74 -1.36 -14.25
N GLU A 175 -16.06 -1.35 -14.11
CA GLU A 175 -16.79 -0.14 -13.74
C GLU A 175 -16.58 0.29 -12.29
N ILE A 176 -16.50 -0.64 -11.33
CA ILE A 176 -16.12 -0.31 -9.95
C ILE A 176 -14.73 0.34 -9.94
N SER A 177 -13.77 -0.24 -10.66
CA SER A 177 -12.38 0.26 -10.67
C SER A 177 -12.29 1.68 -11.24
N LYS A 178 -13.10 2.03 -12.24
CA LYS A 178 -13.15 3.40 -12.81
C LYS A 178 -13.83 4.42 -11.90
N HIS A 179 -14.78 3.98 -11.07
CA HIS A 179 -15.65 4.86 -10.29
C HIS A 179 -15.33 4.89 -8.80
N LEU A 180 -14.29 4.18 -8.35
CA LEU A 180 -13.85 4.17 -6.97
C LEU A 180 -13.38 5.57 -6.55
N ASP A 181 -14.14 6.26 -5.69
CA ASP A 181 -13.73 7.56 -5.16
C ASP A 181 -12.82 7.38 -3.95
N VAL A 182 -11.52 7.16 -4.22
CA VAL A 182 -10.47 7.04 -3.21
C VAL A 182 -10.41 8.28 -2.31
N GLY A 183 -10.67 9.48 -2.85
CA GLY A 183 -10.70 10.71 -2.07
C GLY A 183 -11.80 10.70 -1.00
N ASN A 184 -12.99 10.21 -1.33
CA ASN A 184 -14.11 10.08 -0.39
C ASN A 184 -13.87 8.98 0.65
N VAL A 185 -13.31 7.84 0.22
CA VAL A 185 -12.87 6.77 1.13
C VAL A 185 -11.92 7.34 2.19
N LEU A 186 -10.89 8.07 1.78
CA LEU A 186 -9.91 8.65 2.69
C LEU A 186 -10.51 9.75 3.56
N ARG A 187 -11.39 10.60 3.03
CA ARG A 187 -12.10 11.62 3.82
C ARG A 187 -12.94 11.00 4.94
N LYS A 188 -13.59 9.86 4.69
CA LYS A 188 -14.35 9.14 5.71
C LYS A 188 -13.45 8.43 6.70
N ALA A 189 -12.40 7.75 6.23
CA ALA A 189 -11.44 7.04 7.07
C ALA A 189 -10.69 7.98 8.01
N ALA A 190 -10.20 9.11 7.50
CA ALA A 190 -9.38 10.05 8.26
C ALA A 190 -10.18 11.00 9.15
N LYS A 191 -11.52 10.95 9.13
CA LYS A 191 -12.40 11.91 9.83
C LYS A 191 -12.06 12.06 11.31
N ASN A 192 -11.70 10.95 11.96
CA ASN A 192 -11.42 10.91 13.38
C ASN A 192 -9.93 10.66 13.69
N TRP A 193 -9.02 10.76 12.72
CA TRP A 193 -7.60 10.56 13.02
C TRP A 193 -7.04 11.76 13.77
N ASP A 194 -6.45 11.51 14.93
CA ASP A 194 -5.72 12.51 15.71
C ASP A 194 -4.24 12.13 15.81
N GLY A 195 -3.37 13.12 15.71
CA GLY A 195 -1.91 12.96 15.68
C GLY A 195 -1.23 13.45 14.40
N GLY A 196 0.04 13.09 14.24
CA GLY A 196 0.87 13.51 13.10
C GLY A 196 1.16 12.35 12.17
N TYR A 197 0.85 12.50 10.87
CA TYR A 197 0.93 11.40 9.91
C TYR A 197 1.26 11.86 8.48
N ALA A 198 2.08 11.05 7.80
CA ALA A 198 2.26 11.05 6.35
C ALA A 198 2.18 9.60 5.87
N ILE A 199 1.09 9.27 5.17
CA ILE A 199 0.69 7.90 4.85
C ILE A 199 0.55 7.78 3.33
N ALA A 200 1.15 6.76 2.77
CA ALA A 200 0.99 6.37 1.37
C ALA A 200 0.32 4.99 1.30
N GLY A 201 -0.53 4.79 0.30
CA GLY A 201 -1.14 3.50 0.05
C GLY A 201 -1.33 3.21 -1.43
N LEU A 202 -1.34 1.91 -1.74
CA LEU A 202 -1.56 1.38 -3.08
C LEU A 202 -2.77 0.45 -3.04
N ILE A 203 -3.68 0.60 -4.00
CA ILE A 203 -4.88 -0.22 -4.13
C ILE A 203 -4.70 -1.15 -5.34
N GLY A 204 -5.22 -2.38 -5.25
CA GLY A 204 -4.99 -3.41 -6.27
C GLY A 204 -5.51 -3.09 -7.67
N ASN A 205 -6.42 -2.12 -7.83
CA ASN A 205 -6.89 -1.66 -9.13
C ASN A 205 -5.94 -0.66 -9.83
N GLY A 206 -4.82 -0.30 -9.19
CA GLY A 206 -3.87 0.68 -9.71
C GLY A 206 -4.06 2.10 -9.17
N ASP A 207 -5.04 2.32 -8.29
CA ASP A 207 -5.13 3.59 -7.57
C ASP A 207 -4.05 3.68 -6.49
N SER A 208 -3.57 4.90 -6.25
CA SER A 208 -2.65 5.19 -5.16
C SER A 208 -3.01 6.50 -4.49
N PHE A 209 -2.60 6.66 -3.24
CA PHE A 209 -2.88 7.87 -2.49
C PHE A 209 -1.74 8.22 -1.55
N VAL A 210 -1.69 9.51 -1.20
CA VAL A 210 -0.91 10.02 -0.09
C VAL A 210 -1.78 10.97 0.73
N VAL A 211 -1.79 10.76 2.04
CA VAL A 211 -2.51 11.59 3.01
C VAL A 211 -1.51 12.15 4.01
N ARG A 212 -1.65 13.43 4.34
CA ARG A 212 -0.85 14.13 5.35
C ARG A 212 -1.78 14.74 6.39
N ASP A 213 -1.32 14.79 7.64
CA ASP A 213 -2.06 15.40 8.73
C ASP A 213 -2.39 16.88 8.46
N PRO A 214 -3.56 17.39 8.93
CA PRO A 214 -4.01 18.76 8.64
C PRO A 214 -3.06 19.85 9.11
N ASN A 215 -2.23 19.56 10.11
CA ASN A 215 -1.28 20.50 10.69
C ASN A 215 0.12 20.43 10.04
N GLY A 216 0.32 19.52 9.07
CA GLY A 216 1.58 19.34 8.39
C GLY A 216 2.74 18.87 9.27
N ILE A 217 2.46 18.17 10.38
CA ILE A 217 3.44 17.72 11.38
C ILE A 217 4.50 16.82 10.75
N ARG A 218 4.10 15.81 9.97
CA ARG A 218 5.04 14.89 9.32
C ARG A 218 5.45 15.44 7.95
N PRO A 219 6.74 15.44 7.58
CA PRO A 219 7.17 15.96 6.29
C PRO A 219 6.73 15.03 5.16
N CYS A 220 6.32 15.62 4.04
CA CYS A 220 5.92 14.90 2.84
C CYS A 220 6.16 15.80 1.63
N TRP A 221 6.98 15.33 0.70
CA TRP A 221 7.37 16.03 -0.52
C TRP A 221 6.94 15.20 -1.72
N TYR A 222 6.51 15.85 -2.79
CA TYR A 222 6.22 15.19 -4.04
C TYR A 222 6.90 15.87 -5.22
N VAL A 223 7.17 15.08 -6.24
CA VAL A 223 7.56 15.54 -7.57
C VAL A 223 6.63 14.88 -8.58
N ARG A 224 6.28 15.63 -9.62
CA ARG A 224 5.51 15.15 -10.75
C ARG A 224 6.20 15.57 -12.04
N THR A 225 6.41 14.62 -12.93
CA THR A 225 6.81 14.81 -14.32
C THR A 225 5.70 14.28 -15.22
N ASP A 226 5.93 14.29 -16.54
CA ASP A 226 5.02 13.66 -17.50
C ASP A 226 5.02 12.12 -17.36
N ASP A 227 6.13 11.54 -16.88
CA ASP A 227 6.33 10.09 -16.79
C ASP A 227 6.01 9.49 -15.41
N LEU A 228 6.15 10.28 -14.33
CA LEU A 228 5.98 9.74 -12.98
C LEU A 228 5.49 10.76 -11.95
N ILE A 229 4.93 10.23 -10.88
CA ILE A 229 4.72 10.92 -9.61
C ILE A 229 5.51 10.15 -8.55
N ALA A 230 6.35 10.85 -7.81
CA ALA A 230 7.08 10.28 -6.68
C ALA A 230 6.83 11.10 -5.42
N VAL A 231 6.69 10.40 -4.30
CA VAL A 231 6.46 11.00 -2.98
C VAL A 231 7.46 10.43 -1.99
N ALA A 232 7.98 11.30 -1.13
CA ALA A 232 9.04 10.98 -0.19
C ALA A 232 8.95 11.82 1.08
N SER A 233 9.45 11.28 2.19
CA SER A 233 9.56 12.03 3.46
C SER A 233 10.53 13.22 3.38
N GLU A 234 11.48 13.20 2.44
CA GLU A 234 12.53 14.21 2.26
C GLU A 234 12.76 14.50 0.77
N ARG A 235 13.35 15.67 0.48
CA ARG A 235 13.59 16.19 -0.88
C ARG A 235 14.86 15.62 -1.55
N VAL A 236 15.61 14.72 -0.89
CA VAL A 236 16.99 14.33 -1.23
C VAL A 236 17.17 13.68 -2.61
#